data_AF-A0A7Y2FXP9-F1
#
_entry.id   AF-A0A7Y2FXP9-F1
#
_cell.length_a   1.000
_cell.length_b   1.000
_cell.length_c   1.000
_cell.angle_alpha   90.00
_cell.angle_beta   90.00
_cell.angle_gamma   90.00
#
_symmetry.space_group_name_H-M   'P 1'
#
loop_
_entity.id
_entity.type
_entity.pdbx_description
1 polymer ?
#
loop_
_entity_poly.entity_id
_entity_poly.type
_entity_poly.pdbx_seq_one_letter_code
_entity_poly.pdbx_strand_id
1 'polypeptide(L)'
;MDSIQISYSGVFLIVIFVIAVLYALGLYYRDKRIKENKSWLPYLLSALRFASILGILFLLLTPLIRHLVTEQMNPSIVLLSDHSGSMYSNEIVDSSLYETKIQAIKSQLGEDYDIQEIRFGTNMAFDAKDSIDGSSSNLSAPLEYVSETYEDQNLGAVILFSDGIFNEGKNP
;
A
#
# COMPACT_ATOMS: atom_id res chain seq x y z
N MET A 1 -10.78 -13.41 -0.12
CA MET A 1 -10.75 -14.84 -0.50
C MET A 1 -9.35 -15.12 -0.98
N ASP A 2 -8.54 -15.79 -0.15
CA ASP A 2 -7.11 -15.94 -0.41
C ASP A 2 -6.87 -16.79 -1.66
N SER A 3 -6.48 -16.13 -2.75
CA SER A 3 -6.10 -16.81 -3.98
C SER A 3 -4.68 -17.35 -3.81
N ILE A 4 -4.57 -18.65 -3.54
CA ILE A 4 -3.28 -19.35 -3.57
C ILE A 4 -2.79 -19.35 -5.03
N GLN A 5 -1.94 -18.38 -5.37
CA GLN A 5 -1.32 -18.31 -6.69
C GLN A 5 -0.01 -19.10 -6.67
N ILE A 6 -0.05 -20.30 -7.24
CA ILE A 6 1.17 -21.09 -7.47
C ILE A 6 1.86 -20.48 -8.70
N SER A 7 3.07 -19.94 -8.54
CA SER A 7 3.82 -19.31 -9.64
C SER A 7 4.24 -20.26 -10.77
N TYR A 8 4.11 -21.58 -10.55
CA TYR A 8 4.38 -22.62 -11.54
C TYR A 8 3.07 -23.26 -12.01
N SER A 9 3.01 -23.62 -13.29
CA SER A 9 1.88 -24.36 -13.84
C SER A 9 1.64 -25.64 -13.03
N GLY A 10 0.41 -25.84 -12.54
CA GLY A 10 0.03 -26.98 -11.69
C GLY A 10 0.33 -28.36 -12.29
N VAL A 11 0.63 -28.41 -13.59
CA VAL A 11 1.15 -29.58 -14.32
C VAL A 11 2.42 -30.15 -13.69
N PHE A 12 3.31 -29.31 -13.13
CA PHE A 12 4.55 -29.78 -12.49
C PHE A 12 4.30 -30.62 -11.22
N LEU A 13 3.24 -30.30 -10.45
CA LEU A 13 2.85 -31.11 -9.28
C LEU A 13 2.41 -32.51 -9.70
N ILE A 14 1.68 -32.62 -10.80
CA ILE A 14 1.22 -33.91 -11.35
C ILE A 14 2.42 -34.74 -11.82
N VAL A 15 3.38 -34.13 -12.53
CA VAL A 15 4.59 -34.82 -13.02
C VAL A 15 5.43 -35.36 -11.87
N ILE A 16 5.64 -34.54 -10.83
CA ILE A 16 6.37 -34.92 -9.61
C ILE A 16 5.69 -36.08 -8.90
N PHE A 17 4.37 -36.03 -8.75
CA PHE A 17 3.58 -37.09 -8.12
C PHE A 17 3.71 -38.41 -8.90
N VAL A 18 3.59 -38.37 -10.22
CA VAL A 18 3.71 -39.56 -11.09
C VAL A 18 5.12 -40.17 -10.99
N ILE A 19 6.18 -39.36 -11.00
CA ILE A 19 7.56 -39.85 -10.85
C ILE A 19 7.77 -40.49 -9.48
N ALA A 20 7.25 -39.89 -8.40
CA ALA A 20 7.36 -40.44 -7.05
C ALA A 20 6.63 -41.80 -6.92
N VAL A 21 5.43 -41.92 -7.50
CA VAL A 21 4.66 -43.18 -7.52
C VAL A 21 5.38 -44.26 -8.33
N LEU A 22 5.89 -43.92 -9.53
CA LEU A 22 6.62 -44.86 -10.37
C LEU A 22 7.90 -45.36 -9.69
N TYR A 23 8.63 -44.49 -9.01
CA TYR A 23 9.83 -44.86 -8.26
C TYR A 23 9.52 -45.78 -7.08
N ALA A 24 8.45 -45.47 -6.32
CA ALA A 24 8.01 -46.30 -5.19
C ALA A 24 7.54 -47.70 -5.63
N LEU A 25 6.78 -47.80 -6.72
CA LEU A 25 6.30 -49.07 -7.26
C LEU A 25 7.43 -49.89 -7.89
N GLY A 26 8.32 -49.26 -8.67
CA GLY A 26 9.42 -49.93 -9.36
C GLY A 26 10.43 -50.59 -8.43
N LEU A 27 10.69 -49.98 -7.26
CA LEU A 27 11.63 -50.52 -6.27
C LEU A 27 11.07 -51.75 -5.53
N TYR A 28 9.75 -51.77 -5.27
CA TYR A 28 9.11 -52.85 -4.50
C TYR A 28 8.62 -54.03 -5.34
N TYR A 29 8.53 -53.87 -6.66
CA TYR A 29 8.11 -54.94 -7.57
C TYR A 29 9.12 -56.10 -7.63
N ARG A 30 10.39 -55.87 -7.23
CA ARG A 30 11.48 -56.84 -7.36
C ARG A 30 12.13 -57.30 -6.07
N ASP A 31 11.91 -56.66 -4.93
CA ASP A 31 12.60 -57.02 -3.70
C ASP A 31 11.82 -58.06 -2.87
N LYS A 32 12.19 -59.34 -3.04
CA LYS A 32 11.58 -60.46 -2.31
C LYS A 32 12.19 -60.70 -0.92
N ARG A 33 13.26 -59.98 -0.54
CA ARG A 33 14.02 -60.26 0.70
C ARG A 33 13.33 -59.77 1.98
N ILE A 34 12.40 -58.81 1.88
CA ILE A 34 11.70 -58.23 3.04
C ILE A 34 10.38 -58.98 3.36
N LYS A 35 9.91 -59.83 2.44
CA LYS A 35 8.67 -60.62 2.60
C LYS A 35 8.76 -61.71 3.68
N GLU A 36 9.96 -62.09 4.12
CA GLU A 36 10.15 -63.27 4.99
C GLU A 36 9.84 -63.03 6.47
N ASN A 37 9.82 -61.78 6.97
CA ASN A 37 9.79 -61.54 8.43
C ASN A 37 8.55 -60.80 8.95
N LYS A 38 7.83 -60.03 8.10
CA LYS A 38 6.53 -59.39 8.42
C LYS A 38 5.93 -58.72 7.17
N SER A 39 4.71 -59.08 6.80
CA SER A 39 4.06 -58.61 5.56
C SER A 39 3.68 -57.12 5.53
N TRP A 40 3.71 -56.38 6.66
CA TRP A 40 3.25 -54.98 6.74
C TRP A 40 4.40 -53.95 6.69
N LEU A 41 5.56 -54.31 7.26
CA LEU A 41 6.80 -53.53 7.23
C LEU A 41 7.23 -53.04 5.82
N PRO A 42 7.17 -53.87 4.76
CA PRO A 42 7.39 -53.43 3.38
C PRO A 42 6.55 -52.22 2.96
N TYR A 43 5.26 -52.23 3.30
CA TYR A 43 4.33 -51.17 2.91
C TYR A 43 4.56 -49.89 3.70
N LEU A 44 4.84 -50.00 5.01
CA LEU A 44 5.13 -48.84 5.85
C LEU A 44 6.41 -48.12 5.42
N LEU A 45 7.50 -48.87 5.17
CA LEU A 45 8.76 -48.27 4.70
C LEU A 45 8.57 -47.61 3.32
N SER A 46 7.76 -48.20 2.45
CA SER A 46 7.45 -47.63 1.13
C SER A 46 6.64 -46.33 1.26
N ALA A 47 5.62 -46.31 2.13
CA ALA A 47 4.83 -45.11 2.40
C ALA A 47 5.67 -43.96 2.99
N LEU A 48 6.55 -44.26 3.95
CA LEU A 48 7.44 -43.27 4.55
C LEU A 48 8.42 -42.70 3.53
N ARG A 49 9.00 -43.56 2.68
CA ARG A 49 9.93 -43.14 1.62
C ARG A 49 9.24 -42.30 0.54
N PHE A 50 8.02 -42.67 0.16
CA PHE A 50 7.17 -41.87 -0.72
C PHE A 50 6.88 -40.49 -0.13
N ALA A 51 6.50 -40.42 1.15
CA ALA A 51 6.25 -39.17 1.85
C ALA A 51 7.51 -38.28 1.92
N SER A 52 8.68 -38.86 2.15
CA SER A 52 9.95 -38.11 2.13
C SER A 52 10.27 -37.54 0.75
N ILE A 53 10.14 -38.33 -0.32
CA ILE A 53 10.42 -37.87 -1.69
C ILE A 53 9.42 -36.79 -2.11
N LEU A 54 8.13 -36.99 -1.82
CA LEU A 54 7.08 -36.01 -2.06
C LEU A 54 7.37 -34.70 -1.29
N GLY A 55 7.74 -34.80 -0.02
CA GLY A 55 8.09 -33.65 0.81
C GLY A 55 9.30 -32.87 0.27
N ILE A 56 10.35 -33.57 -0.15
CA ILE A 56 11.54 -32.94 -0.76
C ILE A 56 11.16 -32.23 -2.06
N LEU A 57 10.41 -32.88 -2.95
CA LEU A 57 9.99 -32.28 -4.23
C LEU A 57 9.03 -31.11 -4.03
N PHE A 58 8.14 -31.18 -3.04
CA PHE A 58 7.27 -30.08 -2.64
C PHE A 58 8.06 -28.88 -2.10
N LEU A 59 9.06 -29.12 -1.24
CA LEU A 59 9.97 -28.05 -0.76
C LEU A 59 10.81 -27.47 -1.89
N LEU A 60 11.28 -28.29 -2.84
CA LEU A 60 12.06 -27.85 -3.99
C LEU A 60 11.26 -26.88 -4.88
N LEU A 61 9.95 -27.09 -4.96
CA LEU A 61 9.03 -26.21 -5.68
C LEU A 61 8.86 -24.84 -5.02
N THR A 62 9.42 -24.64 -3.82
CA THR A 62 9.41 -23.37 -3.07
C THR A 62 8.04 -22.71 -3.13
N PRO A 63 6.99 -23.34 -2.54
CA PRO A 63 5.64 -22.78 -2.56
C PRO A 63 5.67 -21.40 -1.92
N LEU A 64 5.60 -20.36 -2.76
CA LEU A 64 5.57 -18.99 -2.30
C LEU A 64 4.14 -18.72 -1.81
N ILE A 65 3.94 -18.74 -0.50
CA ILE A 65 2.71 -18.22 0.11
C ILE A 65 2.81 -16.70 0.05
N ARG A 66 2.29 -16.10 -1.03
CA ARG A 66 2.18 -14.65 -1.15
C ARG A 66 0.86 -14.20 -0.53
N HIS A 67 0.95 -13.50 0.60
CA HIS A 67 -0.17 -12.72 1.11
C HIS A 67 -0.19 -11.38 0.36
N LEU A 68 -1.08 -11.26 -0.62
CA LEU A 68 -1.36 -9.97 -1.24
C LEU A 68 -2.35 -9.23 -0.34
N VAL A 69 -1.82 -8.40 0.57
CA VAL A 69 -2.63 -7.43 1.30
C VAL A 69 -2.89 -6.28 0.31
N THR A 70 -4.13 -6.19 -0.17
CA THR A 70 -4.56 -5.05 -0.99
C THR A 70 -5.16 -4.04 -0.03
N GLU A 71 -4.41 -2.98 0.28
CA GLU A 71 -4.97 -1.83 0.99
C GLU A 71 -5.58 -0.87 -0.05
N GLN A 72 -6.86 -0.56 0.14
CA GLN A 72 -7.55 0.42 -0.68
C GLN A 72 -7.33 1.79 -0.05
N MET A 73 -6.32 2.52 -0.54
CA MET A 73 -6.03 3.89 -0.09
C MET A 73 -6.98 4.87 -0.80
N ASN A 74 -7.83 5.53 -0.02
CA ASN A 74 -8.64 6.63 -0.53
C ASN A 74 -7.72 7.76 -1.04
N PRO A 75 -8.02 8.37 -2.19
CA PRO A 75 -7.25 9.51 -2.68
C PRO A 75 -7.33 10.68 -1.70
N SER A 76 -6.18 11.24 -1.32
CA SER A 76 -6.10 12.42 -0.45
C SER A 76 -6.06 13.69 -1.29
N ILE A 77 -6.77 14.73 -0.85
CA ILE A 77 -6.76 16.06 -1.46
C ILE A 77 -6.20 17.05 -0.44
N VAL A 78 -5.16 17.78 -0.84
CA VAL A 78 -4.57 18.81 0.02
C VAL A 78 -5.10 20.18 -0.38
N LEU A 79 -5.71 20.88 0.57
CA LEU A 79 -6.12 22.28 0.45
C LEU A 79 -5.07 23.16 1.11
N LEU A 80 -4.45 24.03 0.32
CA LEU A 80 -3.53 25.06 0.79
C LEU A 80 -4.27 26.39 0.84
N SER A 81 -4.42 26.98 2.02
CA SER A 81 -5.07 28.28 2.20
C SER A 81 -4.07 29.33 2.69
N ASP A 82 -3.95 30.42 1.94
CA ASP A 82 -3.16 31.59 2.33
C ASP A 82 -3.94 32.38 3.39
N HIS A 83 -3.27 32.69 4.50
CA HIS A 83 -3.77 33.51 5.61
C HIS A 83 -2.82 34.69 5.91
N SER A 84 -2.05 35.13 4.91
CA SER A 84 -1.21 36.31 5.03
C SER A 84 -2.01 37.62 5.03
N GLY A 85 -1.39 38.70 5.47
CA GLY A 85 -2.00 40.02 5.53
C GLY A 85 -2.45 40.56 4.16
N SER A 86 -1.89 40.07 3.04
CA SER A 86 -2.33 40.45 1.69
C SER A 86 -3.73 39.93 1.36
N MET A 87 -4.10 38.74 1.86
CA MET A 87 -5.45 38.19 1.78
C MET A 87 -6.49 39.06 2.48
N TYR A 88 -6.16 39.55 3.68
CA TYR A 88 -7.09 40.29 4.53
C TYR A 88 -7.12 41.80 4.26
N SER A 89 -6.10 42.33 3.56
CA SER A 89 -6.03 43.75 3.19
C SER A 89 -6.65 44.04 1.81
N ASN A 90 -6.86 43.02 0.98
CA ASN A 90 -7.57 43.16 -0.27
C ASN A 90 -9.09 43.22 -0.02
N GLU A 91 -9.74 44.34 -0.37
CA GLU A 91 -11.22 44.52 -0.33
C GLU A 91 -12.01 43.48 -1.16
N ILE A 92 -11.32 42.70 -1.98
CA ILE A 92 -11.88 41.69 -2.89
C ILE A 92 -12.32 40.42 -2.14
N VAL A 93 -11.70 40.13 -1.00
CA VAL A 93 -11.94 38.90 -0.23
C VAL A 93 -12.52 39.26 1.12
N ASP A 94 -13.85 39.20 1.23
CA ASP A 94 -14.51 39.22 2.54
C ASP A 94 -14.05 37.99 3.31
N SER A 95 -13.31 38.22 4.41
CA SER A 95 -12.70 37.17 5.23
C SER A 95 -13.73 36.16 5.73
N SER A 96 -14.97 36.59 5.95
CA SER A 96 -16.06 35.69 6.34
C SER A 96 -16.53 34.79 5.19
N LEU A 97 -16.56 35.30 3.96
CA LEU A 97 -16.92 34.54 2.76
C LEU A 97 -15.81 33.58 2.35
N TYR A 98 -14.55 33.94 2.57
CA TYR A 98 -13.39 33.08 2.30
C TYR A 98 -13.44 31.80 3.12
N GLU A 99 -13.54 31.92 4.44
CA GLU A 99 -13.64 30.79 5.37
C GLU A 99 -14.88 29.94 5.05
N THR A 100 -16.02 30.58 4.76
CA THR A 100 -17.26 29.86 4.42
C THR A 100 -17.11 29.04 3.13
N LYS A 101 -16.41 29.56 2.11
CA LYS A 101 -16.17 28.84 0.86
C LYS A 101 -15.23 27.66 1.04
N ILE A 102 -14.16 27.82 1.82
CA ILE A 102 -13.24 26.73 2.14
C ILE A 102 -13.99 25.60 2.87
N GLN A 103 -14.81 25.95 3.87
CA GLN A 103 -15.62 24.97 4.59
C GLN A 103 -16.67 24.29 3.69
N ALA A 104 -17.27 25.01 2.74
CA ALA A 104 -18.21 24.42 1.78
C ALA A 104 -17.51 23.41 0.86
N ILE A 105 -16.31 23.71 0.36
CA ILE A 105 -15.51 22.80 -0.46
C ILE A 105 -15.11 21.57 0.37
N LYS A 106 -14.66 21.77 1.61
CA LYS A 106 -14.32 20.68 2.53
C LYS A 106 -15.51 19.76 2.80
N SER A 107 -16.70 20.32 3.01
CA SER A 107 -17.92 19.54 3.24
C SER A 107 -18.40 18.80 1.99
N GLN A 108 -18.19 19.36 0.79
CA GLN A 108 -18.61 18.71 -0.46
C GLN A 108 -17.67 17.59 -0.88
N LEU A 109 -16.35 17.78 -0.73
CA LEU A 109 -15.37 16.80 -1.15
C LEU A 109 -15.11 15.74 -0.04
N GLY A 110 -15.43 16.05 1.22
CA GLY A 110 -15.11 15.19 2.37
C GLY A 110 -15.95 13.91 2.48
N GLU A 111 -16.99 13.74 1.65
CA GLU A 111 -17.75 12.48 1.57
C GLU A 111 -16.98 11.38 0.81
N ASP A 112 -16.18 11.76 -0.20
CA ASP A 112 -15.51 10.83 -1.12
C ASP A 112 -13.98 10.82 -0.96
N TYR A 113 -13.39 11.89 -0.39
CA TYR A 113 -11.95 12.13 -0.33
C TYR A 113 -11.48 12.47 1.09
N ASP A 114 -10.24 12.08 1.42
CA ASP A 114 -9.60 12.51 2.65
C ASP A 114 -8.97 13.90 2.45
N ILE A 115 -9.48 14.90 3.17
CA ILE A 115 -9.12 16.31 2.95
C ILE A 115 -8.22 16.82 4.06
N GLN A 116 -6.99 17.18 3.67
CA GLN A 116 -6.04 17.84 4.55
C GLN A 116 -5.95 19.32 4.22
N GLU A 117 -6.34 20.14 5.19
CA GLU A 117 -6.27 21.59 5.10
C GLU A 117 -4.98 22.06 5.76
N ILE A 118 -4.15 22.78 5.00
CA ILE A 118 -2.91 23.39 5.46
C ILE A 118 -3.06 24.90 5.26
N ARG A 119 -3.00 25.60 6.37
CA ARG A 119 -3.11 27.05 6.42
C ARG A 119 -1.70 27.63 6.50
N PHE A 120 -1.36 28.60 5.67
CA PHE A 120 0.01 29.13 5.63
C PHE A 120 0.05 30.67 5.59
N GLY A 121 1.14 31.21 6.14
CA GLY A 121 1.53 32.62 6.10
C GLY A 121 3.06 32.70 6.17
N THR A 122 3.60 33.25 7.27
CA THR A 122 5.01 33.09 7.65
C THR A 122 5.30 31.63 8.07
N ASN A 123 4.35 31.03 8.80
CA ASN A 123 4.42 29.65 9.29
C ASN A 123 3.25 28.82 8.72
N MET A 124 3.36 27.49 8.85
CA MET A 124 2.31 26.55 8.49
C MET A 124 1.55 26.07 9.73
N ALA A 125 0.24 25.92 9.57
CA ALA A 125 -0.70 25.44 10.57
C ALA A 125 -1.53 24.30 9.97
N PHE A 126 -1.73 23.25 10.76
CA PHE A 126 -2.40 22.01 10.32
C PHE A 126 -3.74 21.81 11.02
N ASP A 127 -3.96 22.46 12.16
CA ASP A 127 -5.23 22.49 12.87
C ASP A 127 -5.86 23.89 12.84
N ALA A 128 -7.18 23.97 12.89
CA ALA A 128 -7.92 25.23 12.98
C ALA A 128 -7.55 26.05 14.23
N LYS A 129 -7.04 25.38 15.28
CA LYS A 129 -6.62 26.01 16.54
C LYS A 129 -5.20 26.56 16.51
N ASP A 130 -4.40 26.22 15.50
CA ASP A 130 -3.02 26.66 15.40
C ASP A 130 -2.98 28.16 15.08
N SER A 131 -2.12 28.89 15.79
CA SER A 131 -1.89 30.31 15.51
C SER A 131 -1.03 30.47 14.26
N ILE A 132 -1.52 31.25 13.31
CA ILE A 132 -0.80 31.61 12.10
C ILE A 132 -0.27 33.03 12.24
N ASP A 133 1.00 33.20 11.94
CA ASP A 133 1.59 34.49 11.67
C ASP A 133 1.35 34.85 10.20
N GLY A 134 0.48 35.84 9.98
CA GLY A 134 0.15 36.35 8.65
C GLY A 134 1.00 37.56 8.24
N SER A 135 2.13 37.83 8.89
CA SER A 135 2.98 38.99 8.57
C SER A 135 3.62 38.89 7.18
N SER A 136 3.89 37.67 6.71
CA SER A 136 4.41 37.38 5.38
C SER A 136 3.60 36.25 4.70
N SER A 137 3.82 36.07 3.40
CA SER A 137 3.32 34.96 2.59
C SER A 137 4.51 34.23 1.98
N ASN A 138 4.71 32.99 2.42
CA ASN A 138 5.70 32.06 1.87
C ASN A 138 4.99 30.91 1.17
N LEU A 139 4.81 31.05 -0.16
CA LEU A 139 4.14 30.05 -0.97
C LEU A 139 5.01 28.82 -1.27
N SER A 140 6.33 28.96 -1.21
CA SER A 140 7.26 27.85 -1.48
C SER A 140 7.23 26.77 -0.40
N ALA A 141 7.10 27.16 0.87
CA ALA A 141 7.08 26.22 2.00
C ALA A 141 5.93 25.18 1.97
N PRO A 142 4.65 25.55 1.79
CA PRO A 142 3.57 24.58 1.73
C PRO A 142 3.64 23.69 0.49
N LEU A 143 4.14 24.19 -0.65
CA LEU A 143 4.32 23.38 -1.86
C LEU A 143 5.44 22.34 -1.69
N GLU A 144 6.57 22.73 -1.10
CA GLU A 144 7.67 21.83 -0.78
C GLU A 144 7.22 20.77 0.24
N TYR A 145 6.48 21.17 1.28
CA TYR A 145 5.90 20.25 2.25
C TYR A 145 4.97 19.21 1.61
N VAL A 146 4.08 19.64 0.72
CA VAL A 146 3.18 18.72 0.02
C VAL A 146 3.95 17.76 -0.88
N SER A 147 4.94 18.29 -1.61
CA SER A 147 5.80 17.47 -2.46
C SER A 147 6.56 16.41 -1.67
N GLU A 148 7.10 16.74 -0.49
CA GLU A 148 7.88 15.80 0.33
C GLU A 148 6.99 14.83 1.12
N THR A 149 5.85 15.28 1.64
CA THR A 149 5.01 14.48 2.56
C THR A 149 4.07 13.53 1.81
N TYR A 150 3.62 13.94 0.62
CA TYR A 150 2.62 13.20 -0.16
C TYR A 150 3.21 12.50 -1.40
N GLU A 151 4.55 12.46 -1.56
CA GLU A 151 5.22 11.75 -2.66
C GLU A 151 4.84 10.25 -2.71
N ASP A 152 4.79 9.60 -1.55
CA ASP A 152 4.48 8.18 -1.40
C ASP A 152 2.98 7.92 -1.11
N GLN A 153 2.14 8.95 -1.16
CA GLN A 153 0.71 8.85 -0.87
C GLN A 153 -0.13 8.95 -2.16
N ASN A 154 -1.38 8.47 -2.10
CA ASN A 154 -2.32 8.59 -3.21
C ASN A 154 -2.89 10.02 -3.29
N LEU A 155 -2.04 11.00 -3.65
CA LEU A 155 -2.41 12.40 -3.78
C LEU A 155 -3.23 12.60 -5.06
N GLY A 156 -4.52 12.92 -4.91
CA GLY A 156 -5.44 13.12 -6.03
C GLY A 156 -5.36 14.53 -6.62
N ALA A 157 -5.24 15.54 -5.76
CA ALA A 157 -5.17 16.94 -6.16
C ALA A 157 -4.59 17.84 -5.05
N VAL A 158 -4.00 18.96 -5.47
CA VAL A 158 -3.61 20.07 -4.60
C VAL A 158 -4.41 21.29 -5.03
N ILE A 159 -5.13 21.90 -4.09
CA ILE A 159 -5.96 23.09 -4.34
C ILE A 159 -5.35 24.24 -3.55
N LEU A 160 -4.87 25.26 -4.26
CA LEU A 160 -4.26 26.44 -3.66
C LEU A 160 -5.20 27.65 -3.71
N PHE A 161 -5.41 28.27 -2.56
CA PHE A 161 -6.11 29.55 -2.40
C PHE A 161 -5.11 30.62 -1.97
N SER A 162 -4.76 31.52 -2.89
CA SER A 162 -3.89 32.68 -2.66
C SER A 162 -4.17 33.77 -3.71
N ASP A 163 -3.78 35.01 -3.44
CA ASP A 163 -3.78 36.14 -4.39
C ASP A 163 -2.54 36.13 -5.26
N GLY A 164 -1.62 35.19 -5.01
CA GLY A 164 -0.36 35.04 -5.72
C GLY A 164 0.72 36.03 -5.26
N ILE A 165 0.48 36.80 -4.20
CA ILE A 165 1.47 37.72 -3.65
C ILE A 165 2.30 36.97 -2.60
N PHE A 166 3.54 36.62 -2.98
CA PHE A 166 4.53 36.10 -2.04
C PHE A 166 5.58 37.17 -1.74
N ASN A 167 5.99 37.27 -0.48
CA ASN A 167 7.01 38.22 -0.03
C ASN A 167 8.14 37.56 0.77
N GLU A 168 8.04 36.24 0.99
CA GLU A 168 9.05 35.42 1.64
C GLU A 168 9.17 34.06 0.92
N GLY A 169 10.33 33.43 1.08
CA GLY A 169 10.62 32.14 0.45
C GLY A 169 11.21 32.28 -0.96
N LYS A 170 11.27 31.14 -1.66
CA LYS A 170 11.76 31.08 -3.04
C LYS A 170 10.59 31.37 -3.99
N ASN A 171 10.92 31.75 -5.22
CA ASN A 171 9.91 31.79 -6.28
C ASN A 171 9.37 30.35 -6.47
N PRO A 172 8.08 30.11 -6.18
CA PRO A 172 7.48 28.77 -6.19
C PRO A 172 7.40 28.16 -7.59
#